data_AF-A0A7J7JG08-F1
#
_entry.id   AF-A0A7J7JG08-F1
#
_cell.length_a   1.000
_cell.length_b   1.000
_cell.length_c   1.000
_cell.angle_alpha   90.00
_cell.angle_beta   90.00
_cell.angle_gamma   90.00
#
_symmetry.space_group_name_H-M   'P 1'
#
loop_
_entity.id
_entity.type
_entity.pdbx_description
1 polymer ?
#
loop_
_entity_poly.entity_id
_entity_poly.type
_entity_poly.pdbx_seq_one_letter_code
_entity_poly.pdbx_strand_id
1 'polypeptide(L)'
;MPCCDERYDGPDRLKLVCVGSSQCGKTVLLITATQGRYPAEYIPTIFDNYAIPAEVYGQSYFVDLWDTRGNVGDDYDRLRPLSYPGTTVFLVCFDIANRFSFEQTRDKWVPEIHEHQWNTPRILVGCKSDLRSSHNLNECVSVEEAKAMAAELQCYDYIEISSLMKEGLDELLELAQKVAAVHNCDLKLKKKRLKSRRERPMKVVLPPDLPPAVSDPEIVVEGRTIADGGLELLQNGACTDTILIFSNGEELSVHGVVIASASVVFRKALGIHADAVSFNHPAILKVDSSEAPKCTKVYLAEIVSPQAMKHALQFFYSGKVLIEGIPSTKVLTSIRKLGELFSIHFLRQIGQNLANLDDDLNESIGNYFMDFVAQKMKEIFLDRRLYADVKFVFPDGEIFAHKCILSARNATMAAMFDGRFVEGTGDDLTAVDMVHDNQIDSETFLTMLEYLYTGHAPLDKGVDPVSLLILADKYNITRLTNLCELYITKQINVYVASKERMLNSRVLELLNIANMYNAEQLAKYCLYIICLNYDMFSTLPEYAQLSESDKLYMEEHRWPPLKYINQVQEYRKYLKQHQKKHPAKNKPRSSSCFPF
;
A
#
# COMPACT_ATOMS: atom_id res chain seq x y z
N MET A 1 -56.95 -9.43 4.40
CA MET A 1 -55.67 -8.88 4.85
C MET A 1 -54.97 -9.91 5.74
N PRO A 2 -53.88 -10.53 5.29
CA PRO A 2 -52.94 -11.22 6.18
C PRO A 2 -51.95 -10.22 6.78
N CYS A 3 -51.55 -10.42 8.04
CA CYS A 3 -50.59 -9.54 8.73
C CYS A 3 -49.16 -9.76 8.24
N CYS A 4 -48.39 -8.67 8.17
CA CYS A 4 -46.94 -8.70 8.01
C CYS A 4 -46.30 -9.29 9.28
N ASP A 5 -45.35 -10.20 9.10
CA ASP A 5 -44.40 -10.61 10.15
C ASP A 5 -43.05 -10.99 9.47
N GLU A 6 -42.61 -10.12 8.58
CA GLU A 6 -41.29 -10.20 7.96
C GLU A 6 -40.25 -9.73 8.98
N ARG A 7 -39.44 -10.67 9.47
CA ARG A 7 -38.26 -10.33 10.26
C ARG A 7 -37.25 -9.70 9.31
N TYR A 8 -36.95 -8.43 9.56
CA TYR A 8 -35.90 -7.71 8.86
C TYR A 8 -34.53 -8.19 9.38
N ASP A 9 -34.12 -9.39 8.94
CA ASP A 9 -32.69 -9.72 8.89
C ASP A 9 -32.03 -8.64 8.00
N GLY A 10 -30.91 -8.05 8.44
CA GLY A 10 -30.24 -6.97 7.71
C GLY A 10 -29.78 -7.38 6.30
N PRO A 11 -29.41 -6.42 5.43
CA PRO A 11 -29.14 -6.69 4.02
C PRO A 11 -28.10 -7.80 3.83
N ASP A 12 -28.38 -8.70 2.90
CA ASP A 12 -27.52 -9.83 2.63
C ASP A 12 -26.15 -9.38 2.12
N ARG A 13 -25.07 -10.02 2.59
CA ARG A 13 -23.72 -9.74 2.11
C ARG A 13 -23.35 -10.63 0.93
N LEU A 14 -22.83 -10.02 -0.13
CA LEU A 14 -22.22 -10.67 -1.29
C LEU A 14 -20.72 -10.41 -1.21
N LYS A 15 -19.91 -11.47 -1.20
CA LYS A 15 -18.46 -11.37 -1.12
C LYS A 15 -17.82 -11.58 -2.50
N LEU A 16 -17.17 -10.54 -3.00
CA LEU A 16 -16.39 -10.53 -4.23
C LEU A 16 -14.91 -10.60 -3.86
N VAL A 17 -14.14 -11.46 -4.53
CA VAL A 17 -12.67 -11.53 -4.34
C VAL A 17 -11.97 -11.38 -5.69
N CYS A 18 -11.05 -10.40 -5.77
CA CYS A 18 -10.19 -10.20 -6.93
C CYS A 18 -8.89 -11.00 -6.78
N VAL A 19 -8.56 -11.84 -7.77
CA VAL A 19 -7.29 -12.57 -7.86
C VAL A 19 -6.62 -12.33 -9.21
N GLY A 20 -5.32 -12.56 -9.33
CA GLY A 20 -4.57 -12.25 -10.56
C GLY A 20 -3.18 -11.70 -10.26
N SER A 21 -2.32 -11.62 -11.28
CA SER A 21 -0.89 -11.30 -11.12
C SER A 21 -0.62 -9.90 -10.52
N SER A 22 0.61 -9.69 -10.04
CA SER A 22 1.07 -8.39 -9.54
C SER A 22 0.88 -7.29 -10.59
N GLN A 23 0.45 -6.09 -10.18
CA GLN A 23 0.27 -4.92 -11.04
C GLN A 23 -0.76 -5.06 -12.19
N CYS A 24 -1.56 -6.14 -12.24
CA CYS A 24 -2.51 -6.32 -13.34
C CYS A 24 -3.66 -5.30 -13.35
N GLY A 25 -4.05 -4.74 -12.18
CA GLY A 25 -5.06 -3.68 -12.09
C GLY A 25 -6.11 -3.83 -10.98
N LYS A 26 -6.15 -4.96 -10.26
CA LYS A 26 -7.16 -5.28 -9.21
C LYS A 26 -7.48 -4.13 -8.25
N THR A 27 -6.46 -3.58 -7.60
CA THR A 27 -6.56 -2.49 -6.62
C THR A 27 -7.18 -1.23 -7.22
N VAL A 28 -6.71 -0.87 -8.42
CA VAL A 28 -7.16 0.30 -9.17
C VAL A 28 -8.61 0.11 -9.65
N LEU A 29 -8.99 -1.09 -10.08
CA LEU A 29 -10.37 -1.49 -10.36
C LEU A 29 -11.24 -1.25 -9.12
N LEU A 30 -10.87 -1.80 -7.96
CA LEU A 30 -11.68 -1.71 -6.75
C LEU A 30 -11.80 -0.28 -6.20
N ILE A 31 -10.72 0.51 -6.22
CA ILE A 31 -10.74 1.91 -5.83
C ILE A 31 -11.62 2.74 -6.79
N THR A 32 -11.47 2.56 -8.10
CA THR A 32 -12.27 3.34 -9.07
C THR A 32 -13.74 2.94 -9.01
N ALA A 33 -14.05 1.66 -8.86
CA ALA A 33 -15.40 1.12 -8.70
C ALA A 33 -16.12 1.62 -7.43
N THR A 34 -15.38 1.91 -6.35
CA THR A 34 -15.97 2.33 -5.07
C THR A 34 -15.95 3.84 -4.85
N GLN A 35 -14.90 4.54 -5.29
CA GLN A 35 -14.70 5.97 -5.05
C GLN A 35 -15.00 6.85 -6.27
N GLY A 36 -15.28 6.25 -7.44
CA GLY A 36 -15.55 6.97 -8.69
C GLY A 36 -14.36 7.76 -9.25
N ARG A 37 -13.16 7.59 -8.69
CA ARG A 37 -11.91 8.29 -9.06
C ARG A 37 -10.76 7.31 -9.22
N TYR A 38 -9.85 7.61 -10.15
CA TYR A 38 -8.59 6.88 -10.27
C TYR A 38 -7.63 7.27 -9.12
N PRO A 39 -6.91 6.34 -8.49
CA PRO A 39 -5.94 6.65 -7.45
C PRO A 39 -4.70 7.37 -8.02
N ALA A 40 -4.33 8.52 -7.43
CA ALA A 40 -3.18 9.32 -7.83
C ALA A 40 -1.82 8.79 -7.32
N GLU A 41 -1.83 7.88 -6.33
CA GLU A 41 -0.66 7.16 -5.82
C GLU A 41 -0.93 5.65 -5.84
N TYR A 42 0.10 4.85 -6.16
CA TYR A 42 0.03 3.39 -6.06
C TYR A 42 0.30 2.93 -4.62
N ILE A 43 -0.71 2.34 -3.98
CA ILE A 43 -0.61 1.76 -2.63
C ILE A 43 -0.35 0.24 -2.78
N PRO A 44 0.74 -0.32 -2.20
CA PRO A 44 1.00 -1.75 -2.27
C PRO A 44 -0.01 -2.59 -1.46
N THR A 45 -0.96 -3.23 -2.14
CA THR A 45 -1.96 -4.10 -1.51
C THR A 45 -1.32 -5.29 -0.78
N ILE A 46 -1.79 -5.52 0.44
CA ILE A 46 -1.62 -6.80 1.15
C ILE A 46 -2.97 -7.53 1.11
N PHE A 47 -4.00 -6.94 1.73
CA PHE A 47 -5.44 -7.19 1.53
C PHE A 47 -6.18 -5.90 1.90
N ASP A 48 -7.20 -5.51 1.12
CA ASP A 48 -8.07 -4.36 1.39
C ASP A 48 -9.53 -4.75 1.15
N ASN A 49 -10.45 -4.24 1.99
CA ASN A 49 -11.87 -4.56 1.96
C ASN A 49 -12.72 -3.29 1.76
N TYR A 50 -13.50 -3.22 0.68
CA TYR A 50 -14.45 -2.14 0.42
C TYR A 50 -15.88 -2.66 0.47
N ALA A 51 -16.84 -1.88 0.96
CA ALA A 51 -18.25 -2.26 0.99
C ALA A 51 -19.11 -1.25 0.22
N ILE A 52 -19.89 -1.71 -0.76
CA ILE A 52 -20.84 -0.88 -1.51
C ILE A 52 -22.27 -1.42 -1.39
N PRO A 53 -23.30 -0.56 -1.28
CA PRO A 53 -24.69 -0.99 -1.37
C PRO A 53 -25.03 -1.36 -2.83
N ALA A 54 -25.84 -2.40 -3.00
CA ALA A 54 -26.34 -2.85 -4.31
C ALA A 54 -27.82 -3.26 -4.23
N GLU A 55 -28.56 -3.10 -5.32
CA GLU A 55 -29.92 -3.62 -5.45
C GLU A 55 -29.98 -4.61 -6.63
N VAL A 56 -30.27 -5.87 -6.34
CA VAL A 56 -30.21 -6.96 -7.32
C VAL A 56 -31.52 -7.73 -7.26
N TYR A 57 -32.25 -7.79 -8.39
CA TYR A 57 -33.57 -8.43 -8.49
C TYR A 57 -34.60 -7.93 -7.45
N GLY A 58 -34.53 -6.65 -7.06
CA GLY A 58 -35.42 -6.05 -6.05
C GLY A 58 -35.09 -6.43 -4.61
N GLN A 59 -33.87 -6.94 -4.35
CA GLN A 59 -33.34 -7.18 -3.01
C GLN A 59 -32.08 -6.34 -2.79
N SER A 60 -31.99 -5.69 -1.63
CA SER A 60 -30.81 -4.92 -1.23
C SER A 60 -29.73 -5.83 -0.64
N TYR A 61 -28.51 -5.64 -1.12
CA TYR A 61 -27.30 -6.34 -0.69
C TYR A 61 -26.22 -5.34 -0.28
N PHE A 62 -25.29 -5.77 0.56
CA PHE A 62 -23.96 -5.14 0.70
C PHE A 62 -22.93 -6.00 -0.02
N VAL A 63 -22.17 -5.40 -0.93
CA VAL A 63 -21.11 -6.07 -1.69
C VAL A 63 -19.77 -5.79 -1.01
N ASP A 64 -19.23 -6.81 -0.35
CA ASP A 64 -17.89 -6.78 0.23
C ASP A 64 -16.87 -7.16 -0.85
N LEU A 65 -16.07 -6.19 -1.30
CA LEU A 65 -15.03 -6.31 -2.32
C LEU A 65 -13.67 -6.52 -1.67
N TRP A 66 -13.01 -7.64 -1.95
CA TRP A 66 -11.72 -8.03 -1.36
C TRP A 66 -10.60 -7.97 -2.41
N ASP A 67 -9.59 -7.13 -2.19
CA ASP A 67 -8.35 -7.16 -2.98
C ASP A 67 -7.37 -8.21 -2.44
N THR A 68 -6.57 -8.83 -3.32
CA THR A 68 -5.55 -9.82 -2.92
C THR A 68 -4.22 -9.60 -3.64
N ARG A 69 -3.10 -9.78 -2.93
CA ARG A 69 -1.77 -9.59 -3.53
C ARG A 69 -1.45 -10.67 -4.58
N GLY A 70 -1.02 -10.20 -5.75
CA GLY A 70 -0.76 -11.03 -6.94
C GLY A 70 0.69 -11.50 -7.13
N ASN A 71 1.56 -11.31 -6.15
CA ASN A 71 2.96 -11.75 -6.25
C ASN A 71 3.04 -13.28 -6.28
N VAL A 72 4.05 -13.80 -6.98
CA VAL A 72 4.43 -15.22 -6.99
C VAL A 72 5.54 -15.41 -5.94
N GLY A 73 5.24 -16.16 -4.88
CA GLY A 73 6.17 -16.40 -3.77
C GLY A 73 5.47 -17.15 -2.63
N ASP A 74 6.17 -18.13 -2.06
CA ASP A 74 5.58 -19.21 -1.24
C ASP A 74 4.81 -18.73 0.00
N ASP A 75 5.16 -17.57 0.56
CA ASP A 75 4.54 -17.05 1.78
C ASP A 75 3.12 -16.51 1.54
N TYR A 76 2.87 -15.85 0.40
CA TYR A 76 1.56 -15.26 0.09
C TYR A 76 0.58 -16.25 -0.53
N ASP A 77 1.06 -17.26 -1.24
CA ASP A 77 0.23 -18.31 -1.82
C ASP A 77 -0.46 -19.19 -0.76
N ARG A 78 0.09 -19.23 0.47
CA ARG A 78 -0.57 -19.86 1.64
C ARG A 78 -1.57 -18.97 2.36
N LEU A 79 -1.41 -17.64 2.28
CA LEU A 79 -2.26 -16.67 2.96
C LEU A 79 -3.51 -16.29 2.14
N ARG A 80 -3.39 -16.19 0.81
CA ARG A 80 -4.50 -15.82 -0.09
C ARG A 80 -5.74 -16.72 0.06
N PRO A 81 -5.61 -18.06 0.19
CA PRO A 81 -6.76 -18.94 0.40
C PRO A 81 -7.56 -18.69 1.68
N LEU A 82 -6.97 -18.05 2.70
CA LEU A 82 -7.69 -17.69 3.94
C LEU A 82 -8.79 -16.66 3.68
N SER A 83 -8.68 -15.88 2.60
CA SER A 83 -9.68 -14.91 2.15
C SER A 83 -10.78 -15.52 1.29
N TYR A 84 -10.68 -16.79 0.86
CA TYR A 84 -11.65 -17.44 -0.03
C TYR A 84 -12.96 -17.94 0.62
N PRO A 85 -13.03 -18.33 1.92
CA PRO A 85 -14.27 -18.75 2.55
C PRO A 85 -15.38 -17.69 2.46
N GLY A 86 -16.57 -18.15 2.04
CA GLY A 86 -17.77 -17.32 1.92
C GLY A 86 -17.85 -16.47 0.64
N THR A 87 -16.88 -16.57 -0.27
CA THR A 87 -16.88 -15.85 -1.55
C THR A 87 -18.07 -16.29 -2.41
N THR A 88 -18.83 -15.32 -2.90
CA THR A 88 -20.00 -15.55 -3.77
C THR A 88 -19.66 -15.48 -5.26
N VAL A 89 -18.61 -14.74 -5.65
CA VAL A 89 -18.02 -14.77 -7.01
C VAL A 89 -16.57 -14.28 -6.96
N PHE A 90 -15.70 -14.85 -7.81
CA PHE A 90 -14.32 -14.42 -8.01
C PHE A 90 -14.18 -13.57 -9.28
N LEU A 91 -13.36 -12.52 -9.22
CA LEU A 91 -12.88 -11.80 -10.40
C LEU A 91 -11.42 -12.22 -10.66
N VAL A 92 -11.16 -12.82 -11.83
CA VAL A 92 -9.83 -13.27 -12.24
C VAL A 92 -9.25 -12.23 -13.20
N CYS A 93 -8.38 -11.37 -12.69
CA CYS A 93 -7.91 -10.18 -13.39
C CYS A 93 -6.53 -10.37 -14.02
N PHE A 94 -6.39 -10.04 -15.30
CA PHE A 94 -5.11 -9.94 -16.01
C PHE A 94 -4.96 -8.56 -16.68
N ASP A 95 -3.76 -8.21 -17.10
CA ASP A 95 -3.46 -6.97 -17.83
C ASP A 95 -3.42 -7.28 -19.33
N ILE A 96 -4.25 -6.61 -20.13
CA ILE A 96 -4.38 -6.90 -21.57
C ILE A 96 -3.09 -6.63 -22.37
N ALA A 97 -2.18 -5.80 -21.86
CA ALA A 97 -0.86 -5.54 -22.46
C ALA A 97 0.23 -6.52 -21.96
N ASN A 98 -0.10 -7.44 -21.05
CA ASN A 98 0.85 -8.36 -20.44
C ASN A 98 0.37 -9.82 -20.58
N ARG A 99 0.78 -10.47 -21.67
CA ARG A 99 0.47 -11.88 -21.98
C ARG A 99 0.84 -12.86 -20.88
N PHE A 100 1.93 -12.65 -20.14
CA PHE A 100 2.30 -13.51 -19.02
C PHE A 100 1.24 -13.48 -17.89
N SER A 101 0.63 -12.32 -17.62
CA SER A 101 -0.44 -12.20 -16.64
C SER A 101 -1.73 -12.92 -17.08
N PHE A 102 -1.96 -13.01 -18.39
CA PHE A 102 -3.07 -13.74 -19.01
C PHE A 102 -2.86 -15.26 -18.93
N GLU A 103 -1.68 -15.76 -19.30
CA GLU A 103 -1.30 -17.18 -19.18
C GLU A 103 -1.42 -17.69 -17.74
N GLN A 104 -1.00 -16.89 -16.75
CA GLN A 104 -1.16 -17.22 -15.33
C GLN A 104 -2.62 -17.41 -14.88
N THR A 105 -3.63 -16.91 -15.61
CA THR A 105 -5.03 -17.18 -15.24
C THR A 105 -5.38 -18.66 -15.36
N ARG A 106 -4.93 -19.31 -16.44
CA ARG A 106 -5.00 -20.78 -16.64
C ARG A 106 -4.01 -21.50 -15.74
N ASP A 107 -2.76 -21.05 -15.71
CA ASP A 107 -1.65 -21.85 -15.17
C ASP A 107 -1.50 -21.75 -13.63
N LYS A 108 -2.12 -20.74 -13.00
CA LYS A 108 -2.10 -20.54 -11.53
C LYS A 108 -3.48 -20.21 -10.95
N TRP A 109 -4.10 -19.11 -11.38
CA TRP A 109 -5.20 -18.50 -10.62
C TRP A 109 -6.48 -19.33 -10.60
N VAL A 110 -6.88 -19.91 -11.74
CA VAL A 110 -8.07 -20.78 -11.82
C VAL A 110 -7.87 -22.14 -11.13
N PRO A 111 -6.70 -22.82 -11.26
CA PRO A 111 -6.35 -23.99 -10.44
C PRO A 111 -6.43 -23.73 -8.93
N GLU A 112 -5.84 -22.63 -8.43
CA GLU A 112 -5.84 -22.26 -7.01
C GLU A 112 -7.27 -22.03 -6.47
N ILE A 113 -8.12 -21.31 -7.24
CA ILE A 113 -9.54 -21.17 -6.88
C ILE A 113 -10.24 -22.54 -6.89
N HIS A 114 -9.92 -23.42 -7.83
CA HIS A 114 -10.56 -24.73 -7.93
C HIS A 114 -10.19 -25.65 -6.76
N GLU A 115 -8.94 -25.64 -6.30
CA GLU A 115 -8.50 -26.39 -5.11
C GLU A 115 -9.27 -25.99 -3.85
N HIS A 116 -9.45 -24.69 -3.63
CA HIS A 116 -10.04 -24.17 -2.39
C HIS A 116 -11.55 -23.94 -2.42
N GLN A 117 -12.12 -23.54 -3.56
CA GLN A 117 -13.54 -23.16 -3.74
C GLN A 117 -14.10 -23.60 -5.11
N TRP A 118 -13.94 -24.89 -5.47
CA TRP A 118 -14.35 -25.48 -6.76
C TRP A 118 -15.76 -25.13 -7.28
N ASN A 119 -16.72 -24.83 -6.40
CA ASN A 119 -18.12 -24.58 -6.74
C ASN A 119 -18.49 -23.07 -6.83
N THR A 120 -17.55 -22.15 -6.57
CA THR A 120 -17.82 -20.70 -6.61
C THR A 120 -17.63 -20.16 -8.04
N PRO A 121 -18.57 -19.35 -8.57
CA PRO A 121 -18.46 -18.82 -9.93
C PRO A 121 -17.28 -17.83 -10.06
N ARG A 122 -16.78 -17.70 -11.28
CA ARG A 122 -15.60 -16.89 -11.66
C ARG A 122 -15.94 -16.05 -12.88
N ILE A 123 -15.49 -14.80 -12.94
CA ILE A 123 -15.56 -13.93 -14.12
C ILE A 123 -14.13 -13.59 -14.52
N LEU A 124 -13.80 -13.67 -15.82
CA LEU A 124 -12.49 -13.28 -16.33
C LEU A 124 -12.51 -11.77 -16.63
N VAL A 125 -11.48 -11.04 -16.19
CA VAL A 125 -11.42 -9.57 -16.31
C VAL A 125 -10.13 -9.13 -16.98
N GLY A 126 -10.25 -8.50 -18.15
CA GLY A 126 -9.13 -7.87 -18.87
C GLY A 126 -8.98 -6.42 -18.42
N CYS A 127 -7.98 -6.13 -17.59
CA CYS A 127 -7.71 -4.78 -17.10
C CYS A 127 -6.83 -3.97 -18.07
N LYS A 128 -6.96 -2.63 -17.99
CA LYS A 128 -6.19 -1.62 -18.74
C LYS A 128 -6.49 -1.64 -20.26
N SER A 129 -7.76 -1.81 -20.64
CA SER A 129 -8.18 -1.85 -22.06
C SER A 129 -7.74 -0.63 -22.88
N ASP A 130 -7.56 0.52 -22.24
CA ASP A 130 -7.00 1.76 -22.80
C ASP A 130 -5.61 1.59 -23.45
N LEU A 131 -4.81 0.62 -22.97
CA LEU A 131 -3.49 0.34 -23.56
C LEU A 131 -3.59 -0.22 -24.99
N ARG A 132 -4.72 -0.80 -25.39
CA ARG A 132 -4.98 -1.30 -26.76
C ARG A 132 -4.91 -0.17 -27.81
N SER A 133 -5.16 1.08 -27.41
CA SER A 133 -5.11 2.26 -28.28
C SER A 133 -3.71 2.87 -28.41
N SER A 134 -2.78 2.53 -27.51
CA SER A 134 -1.43 3.12 -27.42
C SER A 134 -0.29 2.15 -27.73
N HIS A 135 -0.54 0.84 -27.61
CA HIS A 135 0.42 -0.23 -27.87
C HIS A 135 0.22 -0.88 -29.24
N ASN A 136 1.21 -1.67 -29.65
CA ASN A 136 1.17 -2.42 -30.89
C ASN A 136 0.13 -3.55 -30.80
N LEU A 137 -0.89 -3.54 -31.67
CA LEU A 137 -2.07 -4.43 -31.56
C LEU A 137 -1.73 -5.95 -31.50
N ASN A 138 -0.57 -6.34 -32.02
CA ASN A 138 -0.10 -7.73 -32.05
C ASN A 138 0.48 -8.22 -30.69
N GLU A 139 0.79 -7.31 -29.76
CA GLU A 139 1.39 -7.66 -28.46
C GLU A 139 0.33 -7.86 -27.36
N CYS A 140 -0.78 -7.12 -27.43
CA CYS A 140 -1.90 -7.27 -26.52
C CYS A 140 -2.66 -8.61 -26.72
N VAL A 141 -3.37 -9.04 -25.68
CA VAL A 141 -4.32 -10.17 -25.74
C VAL A 141 -5.55 -9.74 -26.56
N SER A 142 -6.07 -10.59 -27.45
CA SER A 142 -7.29 -10.27 -28.22
C SER A 142 -8.58 -10.57 -27.45
N VAL A 143 -9.69 -9.91 -27.80
CA VAL A 143 -11.00 -10.16 -27.17
C VAL A 143 -11.47 -11.60 -27.43
N GLU A 144 -11.18 -12.13 -28.62
CA GLU A 144 -11.49 -13.50 -29.02
C GLU A 144 -10.64 -14.51 -28.25
N GLU A 145 -9.35 -14.23 -28.07
CA GLU A 145 -8.41 -15.04 -27.30
C GLU A 145 -8.84 -15.13 -25.82
N ALA A 146 -9.20 -14.00 -25.22
CA ALA A 146 -9.67 -13.96 -23.84
C ALA A 146 -11.04 -14.60 -23.65
N LYS A 147 -11.98 -14.45 -24.61
CA LYS A 147 -13.26 -15.18 -24.59
C LYS A 147 -13.08 -16.69 -24.75
N ALA A 148 -12.14 -17.13 -25.58
CA ALA A 148 -11.80 -18.55 -25.70
C ALA A 148 -11.26 -19.11 -24.36
N MET A 149 -10.36 -18.37 -23.70
CA MET A 149 -9.82 -18.76 -22.38
C MET A 149 -10.91 -18.74 -21.30
N ALA A 150 -11.82 -17.76 -21.28
CA ALA A 150 -12.94 -17.74 -20.34
C ALA A 150 -13.86 -18.97 -20.50
N ALA A 151 -14.11 -19.41 -21.74
CA ALA A 151 -14.87 -20.62 -22.03
C ALA A 151 -14.12 -21.90 -21.62
N GLU A 152 -12.81 -21.99 -21.89
CA GLU A 152 -11.93 -23.10 -21.48
C GLU A 152 -11.92 -23.27 -19.94
N LEU A 153 -11.77 -22.17 -19.21
CA LEU A 153 -11.64 -22.13 -17.75
C LEU A 153 -12.99 -22.19 -17.01
N GLN A 154 -14.12 -22.31 -17.73
CA GLN A 154 -15.47 -22.30 -17.18
C GLN A 154 -15.74 -21.06 -16.32
N CYS A 155 -15.31 -19.89 -16.81
CA CYS A 155 -15.76 -18.60 -16.30
C CYS A 155 -17.19 -18.32 -16.78
N TYR A 156 -17.93 -17.51 -16.02
CA TYR A 156 -19.30 -17.12 -16.33
C TYR A 156 -19.36 -16.19 -17.56
N ASP A 157 -18.41 -15.25 -17.65
CA ASP A 157 -18.20 -14.39 -18.81
C ASP A 157 -16.78 -13.78 -18.80
N TYR A 158 -16.45 -12.99 -19.83
CA TYR A 158 -15.27 -12.14 -19.95
C TYR A 158 -15.65 -10.67 -20.17
N ILE A 159 -15.09 -9.76 -19.35
CA ILE A 159 -15.27 -8.32 -19.49
C ILE A 159 -13.91 -7.61 -19.56
N GLU A 160 -13.77 -6.66 -20.48
CA GLU A 160 -12.66 -5.70 -20.51
C GLU A 160 -13.02 -4.43 -19.75
N ILE A 161 -12.05 -3.89 -19.01
CA ILE A 161 -12.20 -2.64 -18.26
C ILE A 161 -11.01 -1.71 -18.48
N SER A 162 -11.30 -0.41 -18.55
CA SER A 162 -10.32 0.63 -18.28
C SER A 162 -10.72 1.34 -17.00
N SER A 163 -9.98 1.10 -15.92
CA SER A 163 -10.16 1.89 -14.69
C SER A 163 -9.75 3.35 -14.89
N LEU A 164 -8.85 3.63 -15.85
CA LEU A 164 -8.42 4.99 -16.19
C LEU A 164 -9.53 5.78 -16.88
N MET A 165 -10.13 5.21 -17.94
CA MET A 165 -11.22 5.84 -18.71
C MET A 165 -12.61 5.62 -18.09
N LYS A 166 -12.70 4.79 -17.04
CA LYS A 166 -13.92 4.30 -16.37
C LYS A 166 -14.85 3.48 -17.28
N GLU A 167 -14.29 2.82 -18.28
CA GLU A 167 -15.02 1.98 -19.22
C GLU A 167 -15.15 0.54 -18.68
N GLY A 168 -16.31 -0.10 -18.90
CA GLY A 168 -16.60 -1.49 -18.52
C GLY A 168 -16.81 -1.75 -17.01
N LEU A 169 -16.56 -0.76 -16.14
CA LEU A 169 -16.64 -0.92 -14.69
C LEU A 169 -18.06 -1.24 -14.19
N ASP A 170 -19.06 -0.47 -14.64
CA ASP A 170 -20.46 -0.66 -14.21
C ASP A 170 -21.02 -2.00 -14.69
N GLU A 171 -20.69 -2.40 -15.93
CA GLU A 171 -21.08 -3.69 -16.51
C GLU A 171 -20.47 -4.87 -15.73
N LEU A 172 -19.18 -4.78 -15.35
CA LEU A 172 -18.51 -5.76 -14.52
C LEU A 172 -19.16 -5.89 -13.13
N LEU A 173 -19.45 -4.76 -12.48
CA LEU A 173 -20.09 -4.75 -11.17
C LEU A 173 -21.50 -5.33 -11.24
N GLU A 174 -22.32 -4.92 -12.22
CA GLU A 174 -23.69 -5.39 -12.37
C GLU A 174 -23.74 -6.90 -12.67
N LEU A 175 -22.85 -7.40 -13.55
CA LEU A 175 -22.73 -8.84 -13.82
C LEU A 175 -22.31 -9.61 -12.56
N ALA A 176 -21.25 -9.16 -11.87
CA ALA A 176 -20.74 -9.84 -10.70
C ALA A 176 -21.78 -9.88 -9.56
N GLN A 177 -22.52 -8.80 -9.35
CA GLN A 177 -23.62 -8.72 -8.38
C GLN A 177 -24.75 -9.71 -8.71
N LYS A 178 -25.19 -9.79 -9.97
CA LYS A 178 -26.19 -10.76 -10.44
C LYS A 178 -25.73 -12.20 -10.19
N VAL A 179 -24.51 -12.54 -10.61
CA VAL A 179 -23.91 -13.88 -10.43
C VAL A 179 -23.80 -14.25 -8.95
N ALA A 180 -23.31 -13.32 -8.12
CA ALA A 180 -23.18 -13.50 -6.68
C ALA A 180 -24.53 -13.71 -5.98
N ALA A 181 -25.56 -12.93 -6.33
CA ALA A 181 -26.90 -13.05 -5.75
C ALA A 181 -27.56 -14.41 -6.08
N VAL A 182 -27.46 -14.87 -7.34
CA VAL A 182 -27.94 -16.20 -7.74
C VAL A 182 -27.22 -17.30 -6.95
N HIS A 183 -25.89 -17.22 -6.84
CA HIS A 183 -25.11 -18.20 -6.09
C HIS A 183 -25.45 -18.21 -4.58
N ASN A 184 -25.65 -17.04 -3.98
CA ASN A 184 -26.04 -16.92 -2.57
C ASN A 184 -27.43 -17.54 -2.32
N CYS A 185 -28.39 -17.33 -3.22
CA CYS A 185 -29.71 -17.98 -3.18
C CYS A 185 -29.60 -19.51 -3.18
N ASP A 186 -28.78 -20.10 -4.05
CA ASP A 186 -28.55 -21.55 -4.09
C ASP A 186 -27.91 -22.10 -2.81
N LEU A 187 -26.91 -21.39 -2.26
CA LEU A 187 -26.30 -21.74 -0.98
C LEU A 187 -27.32 -21.69 0.17
N LYS A 188 -28.21 -20.70 0.18
CA LYS A 188 -29.31 -20.57 1.15
C LYS A 188 -30.34 -21.70 1.01
N LEU A 189 -30.71 -22.09 -0.21
CA LEU A 189 -31.64 -23.20 -0.46
C LEU A 189 -31.05 -24.54 -0.01
N LYS A 190 -29.76 -24.80 -0.28
CA LYS A 190 -29.03 -25.97 0.23
C LYS A 190 -29.02 -25.98 1.78
N LYS A 191 -28.71 -24.85 2.43
CA LYS A 191 -28.76 -24.70 3.90
C LYS A 191 -30.18 -24.89 4.48
N LYS A 192 -31.24 -24.45 3.79
CA LYS A 192 -32.65 -24.67 4.21
C LYS A 192 -33.06 -26.15 4.12
N ARG A 193 -32.67 -26.88 3.06
CA ARG A 193 -32.93 -28.33 2.91
C ARG A 193 -32.23 -29.18 3.98
N LEU A 194 -31.08 -28.74 4.50
CA LEU A 194 -30.41 -29.37 5.64
C LEU A 194 -31.12 -29.08 6.99
N LYS A 195 -31.72 -27.90 7.15
CA LYS A 195 -32.44 -27.51 8.38
C LYS A 195 -33.85 -28.11 8.48
N SER A 196 -34.50 -28.49 7.37
CA SER A 196 -35.88 -28.99 7.36
C SER A 196 -36.09 -30.42 7.91
N ARG A 197 -35.13 -30.97 8.67
CA ARG A 197 -35.16 -32.32 9.24
C ARG A 197 -35.30 -32.35 10.78
N ARG A 198 -35.73 -31.24 11.39
CA ARG A 198 -36.12 -31.13 12.81
C ARG A 198 -37.48 -30.45 12.95
N GLU A 199 -38.27 -30.94 13.90
CA GLU A 199 -39.68 -30.57 14.09
C GLU A 199 -39.91 -29.20 14.77
N ARG A 200 -41.19 -28.83 14.87
CA ARG A 200 -41.72 -27.48 15.16
C ARG A 200 -41.22 -26.90 16.52
N PRO A 201 -41.02 -25.56 16.61
CA PRO A 201 -40.53 -24.94 17.83
C PRO A 201 -41.62 -24.79 18.90
N MET A 202 -41.27 -25.12 20.16
CA MET A 202 -41.92 -24.54 21.33
C MET A 202 -41.61 -23.03 21.41
N LYS A 203 -42.35 -22.27 22.23
CA LYS A 203 -41.93 -20.93 22.68
C LYS A 203 -40.67 -21.04 23.55
N VAL A 204 -39.52 -21.11 22.88
CA VAL A 204 -38.21 -20.99 23.51
C VAL A 204 -37.99 -19.52 23.82
N VAL A 205 -37.74 -19.19 25.10
CA VAL A 205 -37.13 -17.90 25.44
C VAL A 205 -35.76 -17.91 24.78
N LEU A 206 -35.53 -17.00 23.83
CA LEU A 206 -34.27 -16.94 23.09
C LEU A 206 -33.14 -16.51 24.04
N PRO A 207 -31.89 -16.95 23.81
CA PRO A 207 -30.75 -16.34 24.48
C PRO A 207 -30.70 -14.84 24.15
N PRO A 208 -30.14 -13.99 25.02
CA PRO A 208 -29.92 -12.60 24.68
C PRO A 208 -29.03 -12.49 23.43
N ASP A 209 -29.36 -11.54 22.56
CA ASP A 209 -28.59 -11.28 21.36
C ASP A 209 -27.27 -10.59 21.72
N LEU A 210 -26.18 -11.11 21.15
CA LEU A 210 -24.89 -10.43 21.23
C LEU A 210 -24.97 -9.20 20.31
N PRO A 211 -24.61 -7.99 20.76
CA PRO A 211 -24.54 -6.82 19.88
C PRO A 211 -23.56 -7.05 18.71
N PRO A 212 -23.54 -6.19 17.69
CA PRO A 212 -22.41 -6.13 16.75
C PRO A 212 -21.14 -5.66 17.49
N ALA A 213 -19.99 -6.22 17.11
CA ALA A 213 -18.70 -5.69 17.56
C ALA A 213 -18.48 -4.27 17.00
N VAL A 214 -17.67 -3.48 17.70
CA VAL A 214 -17.24 -2.15 17.23
C VAL A 214 -16.40 -2.33 15.95
N SER A 215 -16.48 -1.37 15.02
CA SER A 215 -15.59 -1.35 13.85
C SER A 215 -14.12 -1.20 14.25
N ASP A 216 -13.24 -1.72 13.41
CA ASP A 216 -11.80 -1.55 13.55
C ASP A 216 -11.38 -0.07 13.40
N PRO A 217 -10.40 0.41 14.19
CA PRO A 217 -9.86 1.75 14.02
C PRO A 217 -8.96 1.78 12.77
N GLU A 218 -9.26 2.71 11.86
CA GLU A 218 -8.51 2.92 10.62
C GLU A 218 -7.13 3.53 10.92
N ILE A 219 -6.08 3.03 10.24
CA ILE A 219 -4.74 3.63 10.27
C ILE A 219 -4.60 4.57 9.09
N VAL A 220 -4.49 5.87 9.37
CA VAL A 220 -4.30 6.91 8.36
C VAL A 220 -2.81 7.10 8.09
N VAL A 221 -2.40 6.90 6.83
CA VAL A 221 -1.05 7.21 6.36
C VAL A 221 -1.08 8.49 5.54
N GLU A 222 -0.23 9.45 5.91
CA GLU A 222 -0.12 10.73 5.19
C GLU A 222 0.43 10.53 3.76
N GLY A 223 0.01 11.40 2.83
CA GLY A 223 0.48 11.40 1.44
C GLY A 223 1.98 11.73 1.31
N ARG A 224 2.55 11.54 0.11
CA ARG A 224 3.99 11.82 -0.10
C ARG A 224 4.30 13.31 -0.09
N THR A 225 5.11 13.74 0.87
CA THR A 225 5.66 15.11 0.97
C THR A 225 6.95 15.34 0.15
N ILE A 226 7.33 14.39 -0.71
CA ILE A 226 8.59 14.42 -1.49
C ILE A 226 8.73 15.69 -2.33
N ALA A 227 7.63 16.16 -2.93
CA ALA A 227 7.65 17.29 -3.86
C ALA A 227 7.99 18.62 -3.18
N ASP A 228 7.54 18.83 -1.94
CA ASP A 228 7.65 20.10 -1.23
C ASP A 228 9.09 20.32 -0.71
N GLY A 229 9.66 19.32 -0.03
CA GLY A 229 11.05 19.35 0.42
C GLY A 229 12.06 19.42 -0.74
N GLY A 230 11.70 18.91 -1.92
CA GLY A 230 12.50 19.05 -3.14
C GLY A 230 12.57 20.49 -3.64
N LEU A 231 11.45 21.21 -3.69
CA LEU A 231 11.43 22.63 -4.08
C LEU A 231 12.21 23.50 -3.09
N GLU A 232 12.04 23.25 -1.80
CA GLU A 232 12.77 23.95 -0.75
C GLU A 232 14.29 23.73 -0.88
N LEU A 233 14.74 22.49 -1.13
CA LEU A 233 16.15 22.19 -1.38
C LEU A 233 16.73 22.96 -2.59
N LEU A 234 15.96 23.08 -3.67
CA LEU A 234 16.35 23.84 -4.86
C LEU A 234 16.42 25.36 -4.59
N GLN A 235 15.55 25.89 -3.73
CA GLN A 235 15.49 27.32 -3.39
C GLN A 235 16.55 27.72 -2.37
N ASN A 236 16.76 26.92 -1.33
CA ASN A 236 17.71 27.20 -0.25
C ASN A 236 19.17 27.03 -0.70
N GLY A 237 19.45 26.18 -1.70
CA GLY A 237 20.79 25.98 -2.28
C GLY A 237 21.83 25.36 -1.32
N ALA A 238 21.42 24.94 -0.13
CA ALA A 238 22.27 24.31 0.88
C ALA A 238 22.78 22.95 0.40
N CYS A 239 24.06 22.66 0.64
CA CYS A 239 24.74 21.43 0.19
C CYS A 239 24.79 21.25 -1.35
N THR A 240 24.72 22.33 -2.13
CA THR A 240 24.94 22.27 -3.59
C THR A 240 26.40 21.93 -3.92
N ASP A 241 26.59 20.95 -4.80
CA ASP A 241 27.88 20.37 -5.18
C ASP A 241 28.21 20.58 -6.68
N THR A 242 27.26 21.13 -7.45
CA THR A 242 27.33 21.20 -8.90
C THR A 242 26.80 22.56 -9.37
N ILE A 243 27.46 23.16 -10.37
CA ILE A 243 27.04 24.45 -10.95
C ILE A 243 26.84 24.27 -12.45
N LEU A 244 25.65 24.64 -12.94
CA LEU A 244 25.34 24.73 -14.36
C LEU A 244 25.70 26.12 -14.86
N ILE A 245 26.65 26.22 -15.79
CA ILE A 245 27.15 27.48 -16.35
C ILE A 245 26.64 27.63 -17.79
N PHE A 246 25.90 28.70 -18.05
CA PHE A 246 25.27 28.96 -19.35
C PHE A 246 26.15 29.86 -20.23
N SER A 247 25.92 29.81 -21.55
CA SER A 247 26.68 30.61 -22.53
C SER A 247 26.54 32.13 -22.36
N ASN A 248 25.47 32.60 -21.70
CA ASN A 248 25.25 34.00 -21.34
C ASN A 248 25.98 34.43 -20.03
N GLY A 249 26.71 33.52 -19.39
CA GLY A 249 27.38 33.75 -18.10
C GLY A 249 26.47 33.63 -16.87
N GLU A 250 25.23 33.19 -17.03
CA GLU A 250 24.37 32.84 -15.88
C GLU A 250 24.86 31.52 -15.25
N GLU A 251 24.75 31.41 -13.92
CA GLU A 251 25.13 30.22 -13.16
C GLU A 251 23.94 29.75 -12.30
N LEU A 252 23.69 28.44 -12.24
CA LEU A 252 22.69 27.83 -11.36
C LEU A 252 23.32 26.71 -10.51
N SER A 253 23.33 26.88 -9.20
CA SER A 253 23.76 25.85 -8.25
C SER A 253 22.70 24.75 -8.10
N VAL A 254 23.13 23.50 -8.15
CA VAL A 254 22.30 22.30 -8.14
C VAL A 254 23.01 21.14 -7.41
N HIS A 255 22.27 20.07 -7.15
CA HIS A 255 22.76 18.83 -6.56
C HIS A 255 22.99 17.78 -7.66
N GLY A 256 24.22 17.28 -7.75
CA GLY A 256 24.69 16.29 -8.71
C GLY A 256 23.87 15.01 -8.62
N VAL A 257 23.59 14.55 -7.40
CA VAL A 257 22.73 13.39 -7.13
C VAL A 257 21.31 13.51 -7.70
N VAL A 258 20.71 14.71 -7.67
CA VAL A 258 19.36 14.94 -8.20
C VAL A 258 19.39 14.95 -9.73
N ILE A 259 20.28 15.76 -10.34
CA ILE A 259 20.32 15.89 -11.80
C ILE A 259 20.79 14.59 -12.50
N ALA A 260 21.68 13.81 -11.86
CA ALA A 260 22.09 12.50 -12.33
C ALA A 260 20.97 11.45 -12.22
N SER A 261 20.15 11.51 -11.17
CA SER A 261 18.98 10.64 -11.02
C SER A 261 17.93 10.97 -12.08
N ALA A 262 17.65 12.26 -12.29
CA ALA A 262 16.70 12.78 -13.28
C ALA A 262 17.07 12.55 -14.75
N SER A 263 18.37 12.61 -15.10
CA SER A 263 18.82 12.50 -16.50
C SER A 263 20.02 11.58 -16.68
N VAL A 264 19.90 10.64 -17.61
CA VAL A 264 21.01 9.80 -18.09
C VAL A 264 22.11 10.65 -18.77
N VAL A 265 21.75 11.80 -19.37
CA VAL A 265 22.72 12.70 -20.01
C VAL A 265 23.59 13.38 -18.96
N PHE A 266 23.00 13.96 -17.90
CA PHE A 266 23.77 14.50 -16.79
C PHE A 266 24.58 13.41 -16.07
N ARG A 267 24.00 12.23 -15.83
CA ARG A 267 24.71 11.09 -15.22
C ARG A 267 25.97 10.67 -15.97
N LYS A 268 25.91 10.63 -17.31
CA LYS A 268 27.08 10.37 -18.16
C LYS A 268 28.09 11.53 -18.13
N ALA A 269 27.61 12.78 -18.17
CA ALA A 269 28.47 13.96 -18.09
C ALA A 269 29.27 14.03 -16.77
N LEU A 270 28.65 13.61 -15.66
CA LEU A 270 29.26 13.55 -14.32
C LEU A 270 30.12 12.29 -14.08
N GLY A 271 30.31 11.42 -15.09
CA GLY A 271 31.20 10.25 -14.99
C GLY A 271 30.68 9.08 -14.14
N ILE A 272 29.36 8.99 -13.91
CA ILE A 272 28.73 8.08 -12.93
C ILE A 272 28.56 6.63 -13.46
N HIS A 273 29.06 6.31 -14.66
CA HIS A 273 29.04 4.95 -15.23
C HIS A 273 30.37 4.55 -15.88
N ALA A 274 30.65 3.24 -15.90
CA ALA A 274 31.98 2.67 -16.14
C ALA A 274 32.52 2.76 -17.59
N ASP A 275 31.68 3.07 -18.58
CA ASP A 275 32.10 3.22 -19.97
C ASP A 275 32.53 4.68 -20.26
N ALA A 276 33.66 5.08 -19.69
CA ALA A 276 34.29 6.39 -19.87
C ALA A 276 34.92 6.58 -21.27
N VAL A 277 34.16 6.25 -22.32
CA VAL A 277 34.42 6.76 -23.68
C VAL A 277 34.03 8.23 -23.72
N SER A 278 34.81 9.06 -24.42
CA SER A 278 34.65 10.51 -24.52
C SER A 278 33.17 10.94 -24.64
N PHE A 279 32.63 11.53 -23.58
CA PHE A 279 31.27 12.04 -23.57
C PHE A 279 31.20 13.30 -24.44
N ASN A 280 30.51 13.19 -25.58
CA ASN A 280 30.24 14.31 -26.49
C ASN A 280 28.73 14.45 -26.64
N HIS A 281 28.19 15.64 -26.37
CA HIS A 281 26.76 15.88 -26.35
C HIS A 281 26.44 17.34 -26.75
N PRO A 282 25.47 17.60 -27.66
CA PRO A 282 25.22 18.95 -28.20
C PRO A 282 24.75 19.99 -27.15
N ALA A 283 24.32 19.55 -25.97
CA ALA A 283 23.89 20.44 -24.88
C ALA A 283 24.98 20.73 -23.81
N ILE A 284 26.05 19.93 -23.75
CA ILE A 284 27.09 20.04 -22.70
C ILE A 284 28.45 20.17 -23.39
N LEU A 285 29.09 21.32 -23.20
CA LEU A 285 30.37 21.68 -23.83
C LEU A 285 31.57 21.11 -23.06
N LYS A 286 31.51 21.13 -21.74
CA LYS A 286 32.61 20.75 -20.84
C LYS A 286 32.07 20.42 -19.45
N VAL A 287 32.76 19.53 -18.73
CA VAL A 287 32.57 19.30 -17.30
C VAL A 287 33.94 19.46 -16.63
N ASP A 288 34.03 20.31 -15.61
CA ASP A 288 35.22 20.51 -14.79
C ASP A 288 34.94 20.11 -13.34
N SER A 289 35.80 19.26 -12.77
CA SER A 289 35.72 18.89 -11.35
C SER A 289 36.78 19.63 -10.55
N SER A 290 36.37 20.44 -9.58
CA SER A 290 37.28 21.08 -8.62
C SER A 290 37.51 20.15 -7.42
N GLU A 291 38.76 20.01 -6.97
CA GLU A 291 39.11 19.19 -5.80
C GLU A 291 38.78 19.90 -4.47
N ALA A 292 38.83 21.24 -4.41
CA ALA A 292 38.54 22.00 -3.19
C ALA A 292 37.93 23.40 -3.49
N PRO A 293 36.71 23.72 -3.01
CA PRO A 293 35.70 22.75 -2.55
C PRO A 293 35.36 21.76 -3.67
N LYS A 294 34.88 20.56 -3.30
CA LYS A 294 34.36 19.56 -4.23
C LYS A 294 33.13 20.12 -4.95
N CYS A 295 33.36 20.69 -6.11
CA CYS A 295 32.33 21.36 -6.91
C CYS A 295 32.52 21.02 -8.38
N THR A 296 31.47 20.49 -9.02
CA THR A 296 31.48 20.14 -10.45
C THR A 296 30.83 21.24 -11.28
N LYS A 297 31.55 21.82 -12.23
CA LYS A 297 31.06 22.84 -13.15
C LYS A 297 30.69 22.22 -14.49
N VAL A 298 29.43 22.34 -14.89
CA VAL A 298 28.90 21.81 -16.17
C VAL A 298 28.60 22.98 -17.09
N TYR A 299 29.38 23.12 -18.16
CA TYR A 299 29.24 24.19 -19.14
C TYR A 299 28.23 23.79 -20.21
N LEU A 300 27.18 24.59 -20.36
CA LEU A 300 26.04 24.34 -21.24
C LEU A 300 26.15 25.13 -22.54
N ALA A 301 25.71 24.52 -23.64
CA ALA A 301 25.72 25.15 -24.96
C ALA A 301 24.59 26.18 -25.14
N GLU A 302 24.75 27.13 -26.06
CA GLU A 302 23.73 28.17 -26.40
C GLU A 302 22.33 27.62 -26.71
N ILE A 303 22.24 26.35 -27.11
CA ILE A 303 20.97 25.67 -27.38
C ILE A 303 20.10 25.46 -26.12
N VAL A 304 20.70 25.61 -24.92
CA VAL A 304 20.08 25.40 -23.61
C VAL A 304 19.68 26.74 -23.01
N SER A 305 18.37 27.03 -22.98
CA SER A 305 17.85 28.27 -22.39
C SER A 305 17.91 28.22 -20.84
N PRO A 306 18.45 29.25 -20.16
CA PRO A 306 18.46 29.31 -18.70
C PRO A 306 17.06 29.28 -18.08
N GLN A 307 16.11 30.04 -18.65
CA GLN A 307 14.73 30.07 -18.18
C GLN A 307 14.05 28.71 -18.29
N ALA A 308 14.25 28.01 -19.41
CA ALA A 308 13.69 26.66 -19.57
C ALA A 308 14.38 25.64 -18.64
N MET A 309 15.68 25.81 -18.35
CA MET A 309 16.39 24.95 -17.40
C MET A 309 15.91 25.17 -15.96
N LYS A 310 15.57 26.40 -15.55
CA LYS A 310 14.93 26.65 -14.24
C LYS A 310 13.63 25.86 -14.07
N HIS A 311 12.78 25.84 -15.10
CA HIS A 311 11.55 25.03 -15.10
C HIS A 311 11.82 23.52 -15.16
N ALA A 312 12.88 23.09 -15.86
CA ALA A 312 13.32 21.69 -15.85
C ALA A 312 13.84 21.28 -14.45
N LEU A 313 14.57 22.14 -13.75
CA LEU A 313 15.05 21.89 -12.39
C LEU A 313 13.88 21.84 -11.40
N GLN A 314 12.91 22.74 -11.48
CA GLN A 314 11.67 22.63 -10.68
C GLN A 314 11.01 21.25 -10.87
N PHE A 315 10.95 20.76 -12.11
CA PHE A 315 10.46 19.42 -12.41
C PHE A 315 11.35 18.30 -11.85
N PHE A 316 12.68 18.41 -11.91
CA PHE A 316 13.60 17.38 -11.39
C PHE A 316 13.51 17.19 -9.88
N TYR A 317 13.17 18.24 -9.15
CA TYR A 317 13.10 18.22 -7.68
C TYR A 317 11.68 17.93 -7.16
N SER A 318 10.63 18.20 -7.94
CA SER A 318 9.24 18.16 -7.45
C SER A 318 8.24 17.36 -8.30
N GLY A 319 8.62 16.97 -9.51
CA GLY A 319 7.69 16.43 -10.51
C GLY A 319 6.76 17.47 -11.13
N LYS A 320 6.84 18.75 -10.73
CA LYS A 320 5.95 19.83 -11.19
C LYS A 320 6.71 20.86 -12.02
N VAL A 321 6.16 21.24 -13.17
CA VAL A 321 6.65 22.36 -14.00
C VAL A 321 5.89 23.62 -13.57
N LEU A 322 6.55 24.50 -12.81
CA LEU A 322 5.91 25.70 -12.26
C LEU A 322 6.10 26.90 -13.21
N ILE A 323 5.02 27.37 -13.82
CA ILE A 323 5.02 28.57 -14.66
C ILE A 323 3.97 29.54 -14.14
N GLU A 324 4.37 30.78 -13.85
CA GLU A 324 3.46 31.83 -13.43
C GLU A 324 2.70 32.41 -14.63
N GLY A 325 1.36 32.36 -14.57
CA GLY A 325 0.49 32.89 -15.62
C GLY A 325 0.48 32.03 -16.90
N ILE A 326 0.04 32.63 -18.01
CA ILE A 326 -0.11 31.90 -19.28
C ILE A 326 1.28 31.66 -19.90
N PRO A 327 1.71 30.40 -20.10
CA PRO A 327 3.03 30.09 -20.61
C PRO A 327 3.21 30.55 -22.06
N SER A 328 4.30 31.28 -22.34
CA SER A 328 4.60 31.66 -23.72
C SER A 328 5.00 30.45 -24.57
N THR A 329 4.55 30.42 -25.83
CA THR A 329 4.87 29.33 -26.79
C THR A 329 6.38 29.09 -26.96
N LYS A 330 7.21 30.14 -26.82
CA LYS A 330 8.67 30.05 -26.83
C LYS A 330 9.24 29.27 -25.64
N VAL A 331 8.70 29.50 -24.44
CA VAL A 331 9.11 28.77 -23.22
C VAL A 331 8.71 27.30 -23.33
N LEU A 332 7.47 26.99 -23.72
CA LEU A 332 7.01 25.61 -23.88
C LEU A 332 7.82 24.84 -24.94
N THR A 333 8.10 25.48 -26.09
CA THR A 333 8.96 24.88 -27.13
C THR A 333 10.37 24.59 -26.60
N SER A 334 10.89 25.46 -25.73
CA SER A 334 12.21 25.29 -25.12
C SER A 334 12.21 24.19 -24.06
N ILE A 335 11.18 24.09 -23.21
CA ILE A 335 11.00 22.98 -22.26
C ILE A 335 10.92 21.63 -22.98
N ARG A 336 10.12 21.53 -24.05
CA ARG A 336 10.02 20.31 -24.87
C ARG A 336 11.39 19.91 -25.45
N LYS A 337 12.13 20.88 -25.98
CA LYS A 337 13.48 20.70 -26.53
C LYS A 337 14.50 20.27 -25.46
N LEU A 338 14.39 20.76 -24.22
CA LEU A 338 15.22 20.27 -23.10
C LEU A 338 14.88 18.81 -22.75
N GLY A 339 13.60 18.44 -22.75
CA GLY A 339 13.18 17.05 -22.56
C GLY A 339 13.80 16.11 -23.61
N GLU A 340 13.89 16.54 -24.86
CA GLU A 340 14.60 15.80 -25.92
C GLU A 340 16.12 15.77 -25.69
N LEU A 341 16.76 16.94 -25.50
CA LEU A 341 18.21 17.06 -25.31
C LEU A 341 18.74 16.26 -24.11
N PHE A 342 18.04 16.28 -22.98
CA PHE A 342 18.49 15.59 -21.77
C PHE A 342 17.89 14.18 -21.60
N SER A 343 17.22 13.65 -22.62
CA SER A 343 16.57 12.33 -22.64
C SER A 343 15.54 12.13 -21.51
N ILE A 344 14.72 13.16 -21.26
CA ILE A 344 13.70 13.21 -20.20
C ILE A 344 12.32 13.23 -20.85
N HIS A 345 11.81 12.03 -21.15
CA HIS A 345 10.53 11.85 -21.85
C HIS A 345 9.36 12.57 -21.16
N PHE A 346 9.29 12.51 -19.84
CA PHE A 346 8.22 13.11 -19.03
C PHE A 346 8.17 14.63 -19.16
N LEU A 347 9.33 15.31 -19.14
CA LEU A 347 9.42 16.76 -19.35
C LEU A 347 9.01 17.17 -20.77
N ARG A 348 9.39 16.35 -21.77
CA ARG A 348 8.96 16.53 -23.17
C ARG A 348 7.43 16.42 -23.31
N GLN A 349 6.84 15.45 -22.62
CA GLN A 349 5.39 15.21 -22.61
C GLN A 349 4.64 16.36 -21.91
N ILE A 350 5.05 16.78 -20.71
CA ILE A 350 4.45 17.93 -20.01
C ILE A 350 4.55 19.21 -20.86
N GLY A 351 5.70 19.46 -21.50
CA GLY A 351 5.86 20.60 -22.40
C GLY A 351 4.94 20.56 -23.63
N GLN A 352 4.51 19.38 -24.08
CA GLN A 352 3.52 19.21 -25.16
C GLN A 352 2.09 19.36 -24.65
N ASN A 353 1.77 18.78 -23.50
CA ASN A 353 0.49 18.88 -22.80
C ASN A 353 0.13 20.35 -22.51
N LEU A 354 1.05 21.11 -21.91
CA LEU A 354 0.91 22.54 -21.67
C LEU A 354 0.74 23.36 -22.96
N ALA A 355 1.31 22.91 -24.08
CA ALA A 355 1.16 23.57 -25.38
C ALA A 355 -0.18 23.26 -26.06
N ASN A 356 -0.82 22.15 -25.70
CA ASN A 356 -2.12 21.71 -26.18
C ASN A 356 -3.29 22.20 -25.30
N LEU A 357 -3.00 22.74 -24.10
CA LEU A 357 -3.98 23.01 -23.03
C LEU A 357 -4.68 21.73 -22.51
N ASP A 358 -3.89 20.68 -22.33
CA ASP A 358 -4.30 19.33 -21.90
C ASP A 358 -3.39 18.89 -20.73
N ASP A 359 -3.49 19.57 -19.60
CA ASP A 359 -2.59 19.43 -18.45
C ASP A 359 -3.10 18.55 -17.30
N ASP A 360 -4.32 18.01 -17.40
CA ASP A 360 -4.96 17.13 -16.39
C ASP A 360 -4.07 15.93 -15.97
N LEU A 361 -3.27 15.39 -16.89
CA LEU A 361 -2.38 14.25 -16.62
C LEU A 361 -1.00 14.64 -16.07
N ASN A 362 -0.64 15.93 -16.04
CA ASN A 362 0.72 16.37 -15.71
C ASN A 362 1.11 16.04 -14.26
N GLU A 363 0.18 16.05 -13.31
CA GLU A 363 0.43 15.63 -11.92
C GLU A 363 0.77 14.14 -11.83
N SER A 364 0.04 13.29 -12.55
CA SER A 364 0.33 11.84 -12.60
C SER A 364 1.67 11.54 -13.28
N ILE A 365 2.00 12.27 -14.36
CA ILE A 365 3.30 12.18 -15.03
C ILE A 365 4.43 12.62 -14.07
N GLY A 366 4.21 13.68 -13.29
CA GLY A 366 5.12 14.17 -12.27
C GLY A 366 5.39 13.15 -11.16
N ASN A 367 4.34 12.57 -10.59
CA ASN A 367 4.46 11.55 -9.55
C ASN A 367 5.24 10.32 -10.03
N TYR A 368 4.92 9.80 -11.22
CA TYR A 368 5.64 8.67 -11.82
C TYR A 368 7.13 9.00 -12.07
N PHE A 369 7.42 10.22 -12.52
CA PHE A 369 8.80 10.67 -12.68
C PHE A 369 9.54 10.78 -11.34
N MET A 370 8.88 11.23 -10.26
CA MET A 370 9.50 11.26 -8.93
C MET A 370 9.79 9.86 -8.37
N ASP A 371 8.93 8.87 -8.63
CA ASP A 371 9.21 7.47 -8.31
C ASP A 371 10.41 6.92 -9.13
N PHE A 372 10.52 7.28 -10.41
CA PHE A 372 11.69 6.96 -11.23
C PHE A 372 12.99 7.60 -10.69
N VAL A 373 12.95 8.88 -10.31
CA VAL A 373 14.08 9.61 -9.72
C VAL A 373 14.49 8.95 -8.40
N ALA A 374 13.53 8.67 -7.51
CA ALA A 374 13.74 7.94 -6.26
C ALA A 374 14.44 6.60 -6.47
N GLN A 375 13.92 5.77 -7.40
CA GLN A 375 14.49 4.45 -7.67
C GLN A 375 15.90 4.53 -8.27
N LYS A 376 16.18 5.51 -9.15
CA LYS A 376 17.54 5.74 -9.66
C LYS A 376 18.48 6.32 -8.62
N MET A 377 18.00 7.18 -7.72
CA MET A 377 18.80 7.71 -6.63
C MET A 377 19.23 6.58 -5.68
N LYS A 378 18.32 5.67 -5.37
CA LYS A 378 18.61 4.44 -4.62
C LYS A 378 19.63 3.54 -5.31
N GLU A 379 19.43 3.24 -6.60
CA GLU A 379 20.31 2.35 -7.37
C GLU A 379 21.78 2.84 -7.43
N ILE A 380 21.97 4.16 -7.46
CA ILE A 380 23.27 4.80 -7.76
C ILE A 380 23.97 5.32 -6.50
N PHE A 381 23.23 5.84 -5.51
CA PHE A 381 23.78 6.66 -4.41
C PHE A 381 23.48 6.15 -3.00
N LEU A 382 22.45 5.31 -2.80
CA LEU A 382 22.16 4.77 -1.46
C LEU A 382 23.29 3.85 -1.01
N ASP A 383 23.89 4.17 0.13
CA ASP A 383 25.07 3.48 0.69
C ASP A 383 26.25 3.36 -0.31
N ARG A 384 26.52 4.44 -1.05
CA ARG A 384 27.68 4.55 -1.94
C ARG A 384 28.52 5.77 -1.58
N ARG A 385 29.85 5.62 -1.67
CA ARG A 385 30.83 6.73 -1.52
C ARG A 385 30.74 7.81 -2.61
N LEU A 386 30.03 7.55 -3.70
CA LEU A 386 29.90 8.47 -4.83
C LEU A 386 28.98 9.64 -4.45
N TYR A 387 29.49 10.89 -4.51
CA TYR A 387 28.85 12.13 -4.03
C TYR A 387 28.52 12.21 -2.53
N ALA A 388 28.83 11.17 -1.75
CA ALA A 388 28.63 11.21 -0.30
C ALA A 388 29.43 12.35 0.34
N ASP A 389 28.81 13.03 1.30
CA ASP A 389 29.36 14.13 2.11
C ASP A 389 29.19 13.86 3.63
N VAL A 390 28.50 12.76 3.97
CA VAL A 390 28.33 12.24 5.33
C VAL A 390 28.43 10.70 5.35
N LYS A 391 29.01 10.16 6.42
CA LYS A 391 29.04 8.73 6.73
C LYS A 391 28.59 8.47 8.16
N PHE A 392 27.83 7.41 8.38
CA PHE A 392 27.39 6.94 9.69
C PHE A 392 28.21 5.71 10.06
N VAL A 393 28.86 5.74 11.24
CA VAL A 393 29.80 4.71 11.69
C VAL A 393 29.11 3.82 12.73
N PHE A 394 28.88 2.56 12.37
CA PHE A 394 28.29 1.53 13.21
C PHE A 394 29.36 0.52 13.68
N PRO A 395 29.06 -0.34 14.68
CA PRO A 395 30.00 -1.38 15.13
C PRO A 395 30.39 -2.40 14.05
N ASP A 396 29.54 -2.57 13.03
CA ASP A 396 29.64 -3.56 11.95
C ASP A 396 30.01 -2.97 10.57
N GLY A 397 29.98 -1.64 10.40
CA GLY A 397 30.32 -1.01 9.13
C GLY A 397 30.18 0.52 9.07
N GLU A 398 30.47 1.11 7.90
CA GLU A 398 30.18 2.51 7.58
C GLU A 398 29.03 2.57 6.57
N ILE A 399 28.01 3.39 6.80
CA ILE A 399 26.91 3.66 5.84
C ILE A 399 27.09 5.06 5.23
N PHE A 400 27.07 5.16 3.90
CA PHE A 400 27.27 6.43 3.18
C PHE A 400 25.96 7.11 2.79
N ALA A 401 25.88 8.43 2.97
CA ALA A 401 24.69 9.22 2.66
C ALA A 401 25.04 10.64 2.19
N HIS A 402 23.98 11.41 1.89
CA HIS A 402 24.05 12.72 1.24
C HIS A 402 23.22 13.75 2.02
N LYS A 403 23.87 14.73 2.66
CA LYS A 403 23.21 15.73 3.54
C LYS A 403 22.08 16.46 2.83
N CYS A 404 22.24 16.80 1.55
CA CYS A 404 21.20 17.45 0.76
C CYS A 404 19.88 16.67 0.75
N ILE A 405 19.92 15.34 0.68
CA ILE A 405 18.73 14.46 0.71
C ILE A 405 18.18 14.34 2.13
N LEU A 406 19.07 14.22 3.13
CA LEU A 406 18.70 14.06 4.54
C LEU A 406 18.04 15.33 5.09
N SER A 407 18.70 16.48 4.96
CA SER A 407 18.19 17.76 5.44
C SER A 407 16.86 18.15 4.77
N ALA A 408 16.71 17.90 3.47
CA ALA A 408 15.48 18.22 2.74
C ALA A 408 14.27 17.35 3.11
N ARG A 409 14.49 16.21 3.79
CA ARG A 409 13.43 15.23 4.11
C ARG A 409 13.33 14.90 5.60
N ASN A 410 14.20 15.45 6.44
CA ASN A 410 14.18 15.26 7.87
C ASN A 410 14.74 16.50 8.60
N ALA A 411 13.87 17.23 9.31
CA ALA A 411 14.25 18.44 10.04
C ALA A 411 15.25 18.18 11.18
N THR A 412 15.20 16.99 11.80
CA THR A 412 16.13 16.57 12.85
C THR A 412 17.56 16.45 12.30
N MET A 413 17.73 15.84 11.12
CA MET A 413 18.99 15.76 10.39
C MET A 413 19.41 17.12 9.81
N ALA A 414 18.47 17.95 9.35
CA ALA A 414 18.78 19.33 8.94
C ALA A 414 19.43 20.11 10.09
N ALA A 415 18.80 20.12 11.27
CA ALA A 415 19.34 20.77 12.47
C ALA A 415 20.66 20.13 12.95
N MET A 416 20.84 18.82 12.77
CA MET A 416 22.10 18.12 13.05
C MET A 416 23.27 18.61 12.18
N PHE A 417 22.99 19.01 10.93
CA PHE A 417 24.00 19.47 9.98
C PHE A 417 24.15 21.01 9.90
N ASP A 418 23.21 21.79 10.43
CA ASP A 418 23.19 23.27 10.39
C ASP A 418 24.01 23.94 11.53
N GLY A 419 24.99 23.25 12.10
CA GLY A 419 25.73 23.69 13.29
C GLY A 419 27.24 23.48 13.21
N ARG A 420 27.97 23.96 14.23
CA ARG A 420 29.42 23.70 14.40
C ARG A 420 29.70 22.29 14.92
N PHE A 421 29.07 21.26 14.36
CA PHE A 421 29.46 19.88 14.63
C PHE A 421 30.78 19.62 13.92
N VAL A 422 31.85 19.53 14.71
CA VAL A 422 33.24 19.64 14.20
C VAL A 422 33.60 18.46 13.31
N GLU A 423 34.19 18.81 12.18
CA GLU A 423 34.70 17.94 11.12
C GLU A 423 35.58 16.81 11.65
N GLY A 424 35.28 15.58 11.22
CA GLY A 424 36.09 14.40 11.53
C GLY A 424 37.36 14.36 10.69
N THR A 425 38.51 14.54 11.35
CA THR A 425 39.85 14.58 10.76
C THR A 425 40.17 13.40 9.80
N GLY A 426 40.49 13.69 8.54
CA GLY A 426 41.30 12.83 7.67
C GLY A 426 40.72 12.52 6.29
N ASP A 427 39.44 12.16 6.23
CA ASP A 427 38.65 12.03 4.98
C ASP A 427 37.72 13.27 4.87
N ASP A 428 37.44 13.78 3.66
CA ASP A 428 36.56 14.96 3.44
C ASP A 428 35.07 14.73 3.75
N LEU A 429 34.73 13.75 4.60
CA LEU A 429 33.37 13.33 4.92
C LEU A 429 33.03 13.68 6.37
N THR A 430 31.82 14.19 6.60
CA THR A 430 31.30 14.32 7.98
C THR A 430 31.01 12.93 8.54
N ALA A 431 31.70 12.53 9.62
CA ALA A 431 31.44 11.26 10.30
C ALA A 431 30.45 11.46 11.45
N VAL A 432 29.41 10.64 11.47
CA VAL A 432 28.46 10.52 12.58
C VAL A 432 28.74 9.20 13.30
N ASP A 433 29.06 9.28 14.59
CA ASP A 433 29.28 8.09 15.41
C ASP A 433 27.95 7.53 15.91
N MET A 434 27.64 6.29 15.52
CA MET A 434 26.48 5.52 15.95
C MET A 434 26.88 4.33 16.85
N VAL A 435 28.18 4.11 17.11
CA VAL A 435 28.73 2.93 17.81
C VAL A 435 28.22 2.81 19.25
N HIS A 436 27.88 3.94 19.87
CA HIS A 436 27.37 4.00 21.24
C HIS A 436 25.84 3.95 21.35
N ASP A 437 25.12 3.95 20.22
CA ASP A 437 23.66 3.98 20.17
C ASP A 437 23.07 2.55 20.07
N ASN A 438 23.11 1.82 21.19
CA ASN A 438 22.65 0.43 21.30
C ASN A 438 21.17 0.19 20.95
N GLN A 439 20.41 1.23 20.57
CA GLN A 439 19.02 1.16 20.13
C GLN A 439 18.85 1.15 18.61
N ILE A 440 19.93 1.38 17.84
CA ILE A 440 19.89 1.49 16.38
C ILE A 440 20.82 0.44 15.78
N ASP A 441 20.24 -0.57 15.13
CA ASP A 441 20.99 -1.47 14.26
C ASP A 441 21.18 -0.86 12.85
N SER A 442 22.23 -1.30 12.17
CA SER A 442 22.65 -0.80 10.86
C SER A 442 21.62 -1.08 9.75
N GLU A 443 20.90 -2.20 9.82
CA GLU A 443 19.93 -2.65 8.82
C GLU A 443 18.62 -1.85 8.89
N THR A 444 18.12 -1.60 10.10
CA THR A 444 17.00 -0.69 10.38
C THR A 444 17.36 0.74 10.01
N PHE A 445 18.59 1.20 10.28
CA PHE A 445 19.03 2.53 9.85
C PHE A 445 19.11 2.64 8.32
N LEU A 446 19.69 1.65 7.64
CA LEU A 446 19.71 1.60 6.17
C LEU A 446 18.29 1.54 5.57
N THR A 447 17.34 0.94 6.27
CA THR A 447 15.93 0.89 5.89
C THR A 447 15.22 2.24 6.03
N MET A 448 15.48 2.97 7.11
CA MET A 448 15.06 4.38 7.23
C MET A 448 15.75 5.26 6.17
N LEU A 449 17.02 5.00 5.85
CA LEU A 449 17.73 5.69 4.79
C LEU A 449 17.13 5.41 3.41
N GLU A 450 16.76 4.16 3.11
CA GLU A 450 16.02 3.81 1.89
C GLU A 450 14.68 4.56 1.80
N TYR A 451 13.96 4.70 2.93
CA TYR A 451 12.76 5.54 3.01
C TYR A 451 13.06 7.01 2.74
N LEU A 452 14.11 7.59 3.35
CA LEU A 452 14.49 8.97 3.10
C LEU A 452 14.89 9.21 1.64
N TYR A 453 15.45 8.22 0.93
CA TYR A 453 15.76 8.35 -0.50
C TYR A 453 14.54 8.16 -1.40
N THR A 454 13.63 7.25 -1.05
CA THR A 454 12.58 6.79 -1.99
C THR A 454 11.14 7.11 -1.62
N GLY A 455 10.89 7.53 -0.37
CA GLY A 455 9.55 7.61 0.23
C GLY A 455 8.83 6.28 0.44
N HIS A 456 9.51 5.16 0.19
CA HIS A 456 9.01 3.79 0.37
C HIS A 456 9.74 3.12 1.54
N ALA A 457 9.00 2.49 2.46
CA ALA A 457 9.58 1.71 3.55
C ALA A 457 9.56 0.22 3.16
N PRO A 458 10.72 -0.43 2.94
CA PRO A 458 10.80 -1.83 2.50
C PRO A 458 10.61 -2.83 3.65
N LEU A 459 9.48 -2.72 4.36
CA LEU A 459 9.11 -3.54 5.52
C LEU A 459 8.91 -5.03 5.17
N ASP A 460 8.98 -5.41 3.90
CA ASP A 460 8.92 -6.80 3.41
C ASP A 460 10.30 -7.50 3.31
N LYS A 461 11.40 -6.83 3.65
CA LYS A 461 12.76 -7.39 3.53
C LYS A 461 13.31 -8.11 4.77
N GLY A 462 12.53 -8.26 5.84
CA GLY A 462 12.94 -8.99 7.05
C GLY A 462 13.34 -8.12 8.25
N VAL A 463 13.39 -6.79 8.08
CA VAL A 463 13.58 -5.81 9.16
C VAL A 463 12.38 -5.85 10.11
N ASP A 464 12.62 -5.77 11.43
CA ASP A 464 11.54 -5.67 12.42
C ASP A 464 10.82 -4.31 12.28
N PRO A 465 9.52 -4.29 11.94
CA PRO A 465 8.74 -3.05 11.86
C PRO A 465 8.72 -2.27 13.18
N VAL A 466 8.91 -2.95 14.32
CA VAL A 466 8.96 -2.33 15.64
C VAL A 466 10.25 -1.52 15.81
N SER A 467 11.40 -2.07 15.42
CA SER A 467 12.68 -1.33 15.42
C SER A 467 12.63 -0.11 14.50
N LEU A 468 12.01 -0.25 13.31
CA LEU A 468 11.86 0.87 12.39
C LEU A 468 10.90 1.94 12.92
N LEU A 469 9.84 1.57 13.65
CA LEU A 469 8.93 2.49 14.32
C LEU A 469 9.64 3.31 15.41
N ILE A 470 10.46 2.65 16.24
CA ILE A 470 11.29 3.32 17.27
C ILE A 470 12.24 4.32 16.62
N LEU A 471 12.87 3.94 15.51
CA LEU A 471 13.77 4.81 14.77
C LEU A 471 13.03 6.00 14.11
N ALA A 472 11.83 5.77 13.58
CA ALA A 472 11.00 6.79 12.97
C ALA A 472 10.56 7.86 13.98
N ASP A 473 10.13 7.47 15.19
CA ASP A 473 9.84 8.39 16.30
C ASP A 473 11.08 9.19 16.69
N LYS A 474 12.22 8.52 16.90
CA LYS A 474 13.50 9.14 17.27
C LYS A 474 14.00 10.21 16.29
N TYR A 475 13.77 10.02 15.00
CA TYR A 475 14.10 11.02 13.96
C TYR A 475 12.92 11.95 13.62
N ASN A 476 11.76 11.78 14.25
CA ASN A 476 10.52 12.54 14.01
C ASN A 476 10.01 12.45 12.55
N ILE A 477 9.81 11.22 12.07
CA ILE A 477 9.35 10.90 10.70
C ILE A 477 7.93 10.33 10.75
N THR A 478 6.93 11.19 11.03
CA THR A 478 5.51 10.81 11.22
C THR A 478 4.98 9.83 10.19
N ARG A 479 5.15 10.11 8.89
CA ARG A 479 4.67 9.23 7.82
C ARG A 479 5.32 7.84 7.82
N LEU A 480 6.58 7.71 8.27
CA LEU A 480 7.23 6.41 8.43
C LEU A 480 6.68 5.67 9.66
N THR A 481 6.41 6.38 10.75
CA THR A 481 5.68 5.84 11.91
C THR A 481 4.35 5.26 11.46
N ASN A 482 3.49 6.03 10.78
CA ASN A 482 2.17 5.56 10.31
C ASN A 482 2.25 4.34 9.36
N LEU A 483 3.30 4.26 8.52
CA LEU A 483 3.55 3.08 7.69
C LEU A 483 3.92 1.84 8.51
N CYS A 484 4.72 2.01 9.56
CA CYS A 484 5.05 0.93 10.49
C CYS A 484 3.82 0.51 11.30
N GLU A 485 3.00 1.45 11.80
CA GLU A 485 1.73 1.17 12.46
C GLU A 485 0.82 0.30 11.57
N LEU A 486 0.59 0.71 10.31
CA LEU A 486 -0.25 -0.02 9.35
C LEU A 486 0.28 -1.44 9.05
N TYR A 487 1.59 -1.64 9.07
CA TYR A 487 2.19 -2.95 8.84
C TYR A 487 2.09 -3.84 10.09
N ILE A 488 2.31 -3.27 11.29
CA ILE A 488 2.19 -4.00 12.57
C ILE A 488 0.74 -4.42 12.82
N THR A 489 -0.27 -3.59 12.54
CA THR A 489 -1.68 -3.99 12.69
C THR A 489 -2.05 -5.16 11.77
N LYS A 490 -1.49 -5.21 10.56
CA LYS A 490 -1.63 -6.36 9.64
C LYS A 490 -0.99 -7.63 10.22
N GLN A 491 0.17 -7.54 10.88
CA GLN A 491 0.75 -8.69 11.61
C GLN A 491 -0.10 -9.12 12.81
N ILE A 492 -0.61 -8.19 13.63
CA ILE A 492 -1.46 -8.48 14.80
C ILE A 492 -2.70 -9.29 14.38
N ASN A 493 -3.32 -8.99 13.26
CA ASN A 493 -4.48 -9.74 12.76
C ASN A 493 -4.15 -11.23 12.48
N VAL A 494 -2.98 -11.50 11.90
CA VAL A 494 -2.49 -12.87 11.66
C VAL A 494 -2.23 -13.58 13.00
N TYR A 495 -1.59 -12.90 13.95
CA TYR A 495 -1.31 -13.43 15.29
C TYR A 495 -2.60 -13.79 16.05
N VAL A 496 -3.60 -12.91 16.11
CA VAL A 496 -4.86 -13.15 16.81
C VAL A 496 -5.66 -14.29 16.16
N ALA A 497 -5.61 -14.42 14.82
CA ALA A 497 -6.28 -15.50 14.10
C ALA A 497 -5.71 -16.89 14.43
N SER A 498 -4.41 -16.99 14.75
CA SER A 498 -3.73 -18.26 15.10
C SER A 498 -4.20 -18.87 16.42
N LYS A 499 -4.68 -18.04 17.36
CA LYS A 499 -5.03 -18.39 18.76
C LYS A 499 -3.87 -18.94 19.61
N GLU A 500 -2.62 -18.77 19.20
CA GLU A 500 -1.47 -19.20 19.99
C GLU A 500 -1.19 -18.26 21.17
N ARG A 501 -1.04 -18.82 22.38
CA ARG A 501 -0.94 -18.02 23.62
C ARG A 501 0.30 -17.11 23.66
N MET A 502 1.42 -17.54 23.06
CA MET A 502 2.66 -16.74 22.99
C MET A 502 2.54 -15.55 22.02
N LEU A 503 1.72 -15.66 20.98
CA LEU A 503 1.50 -14.55 20.05
C LEU A 503 0.58 -13.46 20.63
N ASN A 504 -0.22 -13.80 21.65
CA ASN A 504 -1.04 -12.83 22.37
C ASN A 504 -0.23 -11.98 23.36
N SER A 505 0.79 -12.50 24.06
CA SER A 505 1.61 -11.66 24.96
C SER A 505 2.31 -10.54 24.20
N ARG A 506 2.72 -10.80 22.95
CA ARG A 506 3.32 -9.80 22.05
C ARG A 506 2.41 -8.58 21.79
N VAL A 507 1.09 -8.72 21.80
CA VAL A 507 0.17 -7.56 21.61
C VAL A 507 0.16 -6.64 22.83
N LEU A 508 0.36 -7.18 24.04
CA LEU A 508 0.52 -6.38 25.27
C LEU A 508 1.86 -5.65 25.29
N GLU A 509 2.94 -6.30 24.83
CA GLU A 509 4.23 -5.65 24.61
C GLU A 509 4.13 -4.52 23.58
N LEU A 510 3.47 -4.77 22.45
CA LEU A 510 3.27 -3.78 21.37
C LEU A 510 2.47 -2.56 21.84
N LEU A 511 1.47 -2.73 22.73
CA LEU A 511 0.76 -1.59 23.33
C LEU A 511 1.71 -0.70 24.16
N ASN A 512 2.56 -1.30 25.00
CA ASN A 512 3.53 -0.55 25.80
C ASN A 512 4.55 0.17 24.91
N ILE A 513 5.03 -0.47 23.85
CA ILE A 513 5.95 0.14 22.87
C ILE A 513 5.25 1.29 22.14
N ALA A 514 4.01 1.10 21.67
CA ALA A 514 3.26 2.13 20.96
C ALA A 514 3.04 3.38 21.81
N ASN A 515 2.71 3.20 23.10
CA ASN A 515 2.60 4.29 24.08
C ASN A 515 3.94 4.97 24.39
N MET A 516 5.07 4.25 24.29
CA MET A 516 6.40 4.78 24.59
C MET A 516 7.01 5.61 23.44
N TYR A 517 6.69 5.26 22.19
CA TYR A 517 7.25 5.86 20.97
C TYR A 517 6.17 6.55 20.11
N ASN A 518 5.22 7.21 20.78
CA ASN A 518 4.19 8.10 20.20
C ASN A 518 3.34 7.51 19.04
N ALA A 519 3.23 6.19 18.94
CA ALA A 519 2.46 5.50 17.89
C ALA A 519 0.98 5.37 18.30
N GLU A 520 0.28 6.50 18.30
CA GLU A 520 -1.09 6.60 18.80
C GLU A 520 -2.09 5.69 18.06
N GLN A 521 -1.94 5.48 16.76
CA GLN A 521 -2.90 4.70 15.98
C GLN A 521 -2.72 3.21 16.27
N LEU A 522 -1.47 2.75 16.38
CA LEU A 522 -1.14 1.40 16.82
C LEU A 522 -1.57 1.14 18.26
N ALA A 523 -1.42 2.10 19.17
CA ALA A 523 -1.91 1.98 20.54
C ALA A 523 -3.43 1.78 20.58
N LYS A 524 -4.19 2.63 19.86
CA LYS A 524 -5.65 2.51 19.68
C LYS A 524 -6.03 1.15 19.08
N TYR A 525 -5.28 0.65 18.11
CA TYR A 525 -5.51 -0.67 17.49
C TYR A 525 -5.24 -1.83 18.45
N CYS A 526 -4.15 -1.78 19.22
CA CYS A 526 -3.83 -2.80 20.23
C CYS A 526 -4.93 -2.85 21.30
N LEU A 527 -5.36 -1.69 21.82
CA LEU A 527 -6.49 -1.59 22.74
C LEU A 527 -7.77 -2.23 22.16
N TYR A 528 -8.12 -1.91 20.91
CA TYR A 528 -9.27 -2.50 20.23
C TYR A 528 -9.21 -4.04 20.18
N ILE A 529 -8.07 -4.60 19.76
CA ILE A 529 -7.86 -6.05 19.68
C ILE A 529 -7.94 -6.73 21.05
N ILE A 530 -7.35 -6.11 22.08
CA ILE A 530 -7.38 -6.60 23.46
C ILE A 530 -8.81 -6.58 24.00
N CYS A 531 -9.54 -5.48 23.82
CA CYS A 531 -10.95 -5.34 24.19
C CYS A 531 -11.83 -6.40 23.50
N LEU A 532 -11.65 -6.60 22.19
CA LEU A 532 -12.40 -7.58 21.39
C LEU A 532 -12.21 -9.03 21.88
N ASN A 533 -11.11 -9.30 22.58
CA ASN A 533 -10.69 -10.62 23.05
C ASN A 533 -10.42 -10.64 24.58
N TYR A 534 -11.10 -9.78 25.34
CA TYR A 534 -10.76 -9.46 26.74
C TYR A 534 -10.49 -10.70 27.64
N ASP A 535 -11.33 -11.73 27.53
CA ASP A 535 -11.23 -12.93 28.36
C ASP A 535 -9.96 -13.78 28.07
N MET A 536 -9.31 -13.62 26.90
CA MET A 536 -7.97 -14.19 26.65
C MET A 536 -6.89 -13.34 27.33
N PHE A 537 -6.88 -12.04 27.05
CA PHE A 537 -5.79 -11.13 27.45
C PHE A 537 -5.72 -10.90 28.95
N SER A 538 -6.86 -10.77 29.64
CA SER A 538 -6.94 -10.60 31.10
C SER A 538 -6.40 -11.79 31.92
N THR A 539 -6.08 -12.92 31.28
CA THR A 539 -5.47 -14.11 31.92
C THR A 539 -3.96 -14.24 31.69
N LEU A 540 -3.34 -13.25 31.04
CA LEU A 540 -1.91 -13.23 30.75
C LEU A 540 -1.14 -12.52 31.89
N PRO A 541 0.05 -13.02 32.32
CA PRO A 541 0.87 -12.36 33.34
C PRO A 541 1.22 -10.91 33.02
N GLU A 542 1.43 -10.60 31.74
CA GLU A 542 1.82 -9.30 31.23
C GLU A 542 0.70 -8.26 31.41
N TYR A 543 -0.57 -8.68 31.47
CA TYR A 543 -1.72 -7.80 31.71
C TYR A 543 -1.62 -7.08 33.07
N ALA A 544 -0.99 -7.70 34.07
CA ALA A 544 -0.77 -7.08 35.37
C ALA A 544 0.16 -5.85 35.30
N GLN A 545 1.04 -5.79 34.29
CA GLN A 545 2.05 -4.75 34.10
C GLN A 545 1.52 -3.50 33.38
N LEU A 546 0.31 -3.56 32.79
CA LEU A 546 -0.33 -2.42 32.14
C LEU A 546 -0.66 -1.29 33.13
N SER A 547 -0.88 -0.08 32.61
CA SER A 547 -1.35 1.05 33.42
C SER A 547 -2.78 0.82 33.94
N GLU A 548 -3.11 1.41 35.09
CA GLU A 548 -4.47 1.33 35.64
C GLU A 548 -5.51 2.02 34.74
N SER A 549 -5.11 3.06 33.99
CA SER A 549 -5.93 3.70 32.96
C SER A 549 -6.28 2.76 31.81
N ASP A 550 -5.30 1.98 31.32
CA ASP A 550 -5.54 1.01 30.24
C ASP A 550 -6.45 -0.13 30.71
N LYS A 551 -6.23 -0.65 31.92
CA LYS A 551 -7.08 -1.70 32.52
C LYS A 551 -8.53 -1.23 32.67
N LEU A 552 -8.75 -0.02 33.17
CA LEU A 552 -10.09 0.56 33.30
C LEU A 552 -10.75 0.73 31.92
N TYR A 553 -10.03 1.29 30.94
CA TYR A 553 -10.51 1.42 29.57
C TYR A 553 -10.90 0.06 28.97
N MET A 554 -10.07 -0.96 29.16
CA MET A 554 -10.33 -2.33 28.70
C MET A 554 -11.55 -2.95 29.37
N GLU A 555 -11.76 -2.75 30.68
CA GLU A 555 -12.95 -3.24 31.39
C GLU A 555 -14.25 -2.56 30.94
N GLU A 556 -14.20 -1.27 30.58
CA GLU A 556 -15.36 -0.52 30.07
C GLU A 556 -15.70 -0.90 28.62
N HIS A 557 -14.70 -1.10 27.77
CA HIS A 557 -14.85 -1.30 26.33
C HIS A 557 -14.78 -2.78 25.89
N ARG A 558 -14.69 -3.72 26.84
CA ARG A 558 -14.57 -5.17 26.59
C ARG A 558 -15.66 -5.77 25.71
N TRP A 559 -15.27 -6.81 24.99
CA TRP A 559 -16.14 -7.73 24.29
C TRP A 559 -16.10 -9.14 24.90
N PRO A 560 -17.27 -9.79 25.12
CA PRO A 560 -18.61 -9.21 25.13
C PRO A 560 -18.80 -8.16 26.25
N PRO A 561 -19.72 -7.19 26.09
CA PRO A 561 -19.96 -6.16 27.09
C PRO A 561 -20.54 -6.73 28.39
N LEU A 562 -20.24 -6.10 29.54
CA LEU A 562 -20.73 -6.51 30.86
C LEU A 562 -22.27 -6.68 30.91
N LYS A 563 -23.00 -5.78 30.22
CA LYS A 563 -24.47 -5.84 30.10
C LYS A 563 -24.94 -7.16 29.46
N TYR A 564 -24.27 -7.62 28.40
CA TYR A 564 -24.57 -8.88 27.74
C TYR A 564 -24.25 -10.07 28.65
N ILE A 565 -23.08 -10.04 29.33
CA ILE A 565 -22.66 -11.09 30.25
C ILE A 565 -23.69 -11.26 31.38
N ASN A 566 -24.18 -10.16 31.95
CA ASN A 566 -25.22 -10.18 32.98
C ASN A 566 -26.53 -10.78 32.45
N GLN A 567 -26.99 -10.38 31.26
CA GLN A 567 -28.17 -10.98 30.62
C GLN A 567 -28.00 -12.49 30.36
N VAL A 568 -26.82 -12.94 29.92
CA VAL A 568 -26.51 -14.37 29.75
C VAL A 568 -26.53 -15.11 31.08
N GLN A 569 -26.04 -14.51 32.18
CA GLN A 569 -26.11 -15.10 33.51
C GLN A 569 -27.56 -15.23 34.00
N GLU A 570 -28.39 -14.20 33.79
CA GLU A 570 -29.83 -14.24 34.12
C GLU A 570 -30.57 -15.30 33.30
N TYR A 571 -30.33 -15.37 31.99
CA TYR A 571 -30.86 -16.41 31.12
C TYR A 571 -30.44 -17.82 31.56
N ARG A 572 -29.16 -18.01 31.94
CA ARG A 572 -28.67 -19.28 32.52
C ARG A 572 -29.33 -19.61 33.87
N LYS A 573 -29.59 -18.62 34.74
CA LYS A 573 -30.36 -18.79 35.99
C LYS A 573 -31.80 -19.21 35.68
N TYR A 574 -32.45 -18.56 34.72
CA TYR A 574 -33.80 -18.90 34.25
C TYR A 574 -33.87 -20.35 33.73
N LEU A 575 -32.95 -20.76 32.85
CA LEU A 575 -32.91 -22.15 32.34
C LEU A 575 -32.74 -23.18 33.47
N LYS A 576 -31.86 -22.93 34.45
CA LYS A 576 -31.68 -23.81 35.62
C LYS A 576 -32.95 -23.90 36.48
N GLN A 577 -33.68 -22.80 36.66
CA GLN A 577 -34.96 -22.80 37.37
C GLN A 577 -36.06 -23.52 36.57
N HIS A 578 -36.09 -23.34 35.25
CA HIS A 578 -37.05 -23.98 34.35
C HIS A 578 -36.84 -25.51 34.31
N GLN A 579 -35.60 -25.99 34.21
CA GLN A 579 -35.27 -27.42 34.31
C GLN A 579 -35.67 -28.03 35.66
N LYS A 580 -35.52 -27.29 36.77
CA LYS A 580 -35.98 -27.75 38.10
C LYS A 580 -37.51 -27.84 38.19
N LYS A 581 -38.26 -26.96 37.51
CA LYS A 581 -39.73 -26.98 37.47
C LYS A 581 -40.30 -28.02 36.49
N HIS A 582 -39.56 -28.34 35.42
CA HIS A 582 -39.97 -29.31 34.39
C HIS A 582 -38.84 -30.30 34.07
N PRO A 583 -38.62 -31.33 34.92
CA PRO A 583 -37.64 -32.38 34.66
C PRO A 583 -38.05 -33.22 33.43
N ALA A 584 -37.07 -33.52 32.56
CA ALA A 584 -37.32 -34.24 31.31
C ALA A 584 -37.73 -35.70 31.56
N LYS A 585 -38.95 -36.07 31.12
CA LYS A 585 -39.42 -37.47 31.12
C LYS A 585 -38.86 -38.26 29.93
N ASN A 586 -37.61 -38.72 30.02
CA ASN A 586 -37.07 -39.73 29.12
C ASN A 586 -36.59 -40.96 29.91
N LYS A 587 -37.40 -42.03 29.92
CA LYS A 587 -36.90 -43.38 30.17
C LYS A 587 -36.25 -43.90 28.88
N PRO A 588 -35.10 -44.58 28.92
CA PRO A 588 -34.59 -45.28 27.75
C PRO A 588 -35.55 -46.43 27.40
N ARG A 589 -36.04 -46.48 26.16
CA ARG A 589 -36.71 -47.69 25.63
C ARG A 589 -35.65 -48.63 25.09
N SER A 590 -35.63 -49.84 25.63
CA SER A 590 -34.83 -50.97 25.18
C SER A 590 -35.42 -51.59 23.91
N SER A 591 -34.58 -51.75 22.88
CA SER A 591 -34.75 -52.72 21.79
C SER A 591 -33.38 -52.86 21.08
N SER A 592 -32.56 -53.88 21.30
CA SER A 592 -32.70 -55.33 21.06
C SER A 592 -32.57 -55.76 19.59
N CYS A 593 -31.42 -56.35 19.25
CA CYS A 593 -31.12 -57.28 18.14
C CYS A 593 -31.22 -56.70 16.70
N PHE A 594 -30.13 -56.68 15.91
CA PHE A 594 -29.46 -57.81 15.20
C PHE A 594 -30.33 -58.41 14.06
N PRO A 595 -29.77 -59.12 13.06
CA PRO A 595 -28.36 -59.26 12.69
C PRO A 595 -28.03 -58.41 11.43
N PHE A 596 -26.81 -58.41 10.88
CA PHE A 596 -25.62 -59.19 11.24
C PHE A 596 -24.43 -58.26 11.47
#